data_AF-A0A5N4DIF6-F1
#
_entry.id   AF-A0A5N4DIF6-F1
#
_cell.length_a   1.000
_cell.length_b   1.000
_cell.length_c   1.000
_cell.angle_alpha   90.00
_cell.angle_beta   90.00
_cell.angle_gamma   90.00
#
_symmetry.space_group_name_H-M   'P 1'
#
loop_
_entity.id
_entity.type
_entity.pdbx_description
1 polymer ?
#
loop_
_entity_poly.entity_id
_entity_poly.type
_entity_poly.pdbx_seq_one_letter_code
_entity_poly.pdbx_strand_id
1 'polypeptide(L)'
;MSSNSDYLNLSTNVLFQGSLSFEDVTVGFTQEEWQQLDPAQRTLYRDVMLENYSHLISVGYCISKPELIFKLEQGEQPWMLEKESPSQDYPDKTGL
;
A
#
# COMPACT_ATOMS: atom_id res chain seq x y z
N MET A 1 34.82 25.52 -9.82
CA MET A 1 33.40 25.58 -10.23
C MET A 1 32.97 24.15 -10.45
N SER A 2 32.07 23.60 -9.63
CA SER A 2 31.58 22.24 -9.83
C SER A 2 30.90 22.11 -11.19
N SER A 3 31.07 20.98 -11.86
CA SER A 3 30.57 20.76 -13.22
C SER A 3 29.05 20.56 -13.17
N ASN A 4 28.32 20.93 -14.23
CA ASN A 4 26.86 20.67 -14.31
C ASN A 4 26.53 19.18 -14.14
N SER A 5 27.45 18.29 -14.51
CA SER A 5 27.35 16.85 -14.29
C SER A 5 27.28 16.47 -12.81
N ASP A 6 27.93 17.22 -11.92
CA ASP A 6 27.95 16.90 -10.49
C ASP A 6 26.60 17.26 -9.84
N TYR A 7 25.99 18.35 -10.28
CA TYR A 7 24.62 18.74 -9.88
C TYR A 7 23.57 17.80 -10.41
N LEU A 8 23.68 17.40 -11.69
CA LEU A 8 22.76 16.43 -12.28
C LEU A 8 22.95 15.05 -11.67
N ASN A 9 24.18 14.60 -11.41
CA ASN A 9 24.38 13.33 -10.71
C ASN A 9 23.87 13.40 -9.27
N LEU A 10 24.06 14.51 -8.55
CA LEU A 10 23.51 14.68 -7.22
C LEU A 10 21.98 14.74 -7.25
N SER A 11 21.36 15.52 -8.15
CA SER A 11 19.90 15.59 -8.29
C SER A 11 19.30 14.27 -8.74
N THR A 12 19.96 13.60 -9.68
CA THR A 12 19.50 12.30 -10.19
C THR A 12 19.67 11.23 -9.12
N ASN A 13 20.78 11.17 -8.37
CA ASN A 13 20.94 10.23 -7.25
C ASN A 13 20.00 10.53 -6.08
N VAL A 14 19.70 11.80 -5.79
CA VAL A 14 18.66 12.19 -4.82
C VAL A 14 17.27 11.76 -5.29
N LEU A 15 17.01 11.78 -6.61
CA LEU A 15 15.79 11.22 -7.20
C LEU A 15 15.81 9.67 -7.34
N PHE A 16 16.99 9.04 -7.32
CA PHE A 16 17.22 7.60 -7.50
C PHE A 16 17.48 6.83 -6.19
N GLN A 17 17.46 7.46 -5.01
CA GLN A 17 17.22 6.73 -3.77
C GLN A 17 15.88 6.03 -3.95
N GLY A 18 15.90 4.70 -4.06
CA GLY A 18 14.84 3.86 -4.65
C GLY A 18 13.42 4.29 -4.26
N SER A 19 12.49 4.16 -5.20
CA SER A 19 11.06 4.43 -4.96
C SER A 19 10.56 3.53 -3.83
N LEU A 20 10.55 4.04 -2.60
CA LEU A 20 9.90 3.38 -1.49
C LEU A 20 8.41 3.34 -1.79
N SER A 21 7.89 2.13 -1.89
CA SER A 21 6.47 1.88 -2.01
C SER A 21 5.85 1.82 -0.61
N PHE A 22 4.52 1.93 -0.54
CA PHE A 22 3.82 1.71 0.72
C PHE A 22 4.03 0.29 1.26
N GLU A 23 4.17 -0.70 0.36
CA GLU A 23 4.39 -2.11 0.71
C GLU A 23 5.69 -2.31 1.49
N ASP A 24 6.75 -1.55 1.16
CA ASP A 24 8.06 -1.63 1.83
C ASP A 24 8.04 -1.24 3.31
N VAL A 25 7.01 -0.49 3.74
CA VAL A 25 6.88 0.00 5.12
C VAL A 25 5.65 -0.58 5.83
N THR A 26 4.94 -1.50 5.20
CA THR A 26 3.74 -2.13 5.79
C THR A 26 4.04 -3.49 6.37
N VAL A 27 3.27 -3.85 7.39
CA VAL A 27 3.19 -5.23 7.86
C VAL A 27 1.95 -5.84 7.22
N GLY A 28 2.12 -6.93 6.49
CA GLY A 28 1.02 -7.74 5.99
C GLY A 28 0.66 -8.82 7.00
N PHE A 29 -0.63 -9.04 7.23
CA PHE A 29 -1.15 -10.24 7.90
C PHE A 29 -1.97 -11.03 6.91
N THR A 30 -1.91 -12.36 6.96
CA THR A 30 -2.93 -13.18 6.30
C THR A 30 -4.28 -13.02 7.02
N GLN A 31 -5.35 -13.47 6.38
CA GLN A 31 -6.67 -13.47 7.01
C GLN A 31 -6.67 -14.29 8.31
N GLU A 32 -6.02 -15.46 8.30
CA GLU A 32 -5.91 -16.35 9.46
C GLU A 32 -5.14 -15.69 10.60
N GLU A 33 -3.98 -15.10 10.30
CA GLU A 33 -3.14 -14.41 11.30
C GLU A 33 -3.89 -13.25 11.95
N TRP A 34 -4.62 -12.46 11.17
CA TRP A 34 -5.41 -11.37 11.74
C TRP A 34 -6.59 -11.85 12.57
N GLN A 35 -7.22 -12.98 12.22
CA GLN A 35 -8.27 -13.55 13.06
C GLN A 35 -7.74 -13.93 14.44
N GLN A 36 -6.44 -14.25 14.56
CA GLN A 36 -5.78 -14.50 15.85
C GLN A 36 -5.40 -13.23 16.61
N LEU A 37 -5.38 -12.06 15.97
CA LEU A 37 -5.08 -10.80 16.64
C LEU A 37 -6.20 -10.38 17.59
N ASP A 38 -5.81 -9.94 18.79
CA ASP A 38 -6.74 -9.34 19.73
C ASP A 38 -7.19 -7.93 19.28
N PRO A 39 -8.27 -7.38 19.85
CA PRO A 39 -8.76 -6.06 19.48
C PRO A 39 -7.71 -4.94 19.62
N ALA A 40 -6.84 -4.99 20.64
CA ALA A 40 -5.82 -3.97 20.84
C ALA A 40 -4.73 -4.05 19.77
N GLN A 41 -4.33 -5.25 19.36
CA GLN A 41 -3.40 -5.47 18.25
C GLN A 41 -3.96 -4.97 16.91
N ARG A 42 -5.26 -5.20 16.65
CA ARG A 42 -5.94 -4.67 15.45
C ARG A 42 -6.01 -3.15 15.43
N THR A 43 -6.29 -2.53 16.58
CA THR A 43 -6.23 -1.07 16.73
C THR A 43 -4.82 -0.55 16.49
N LEU A 44 -3.81 -1.15 17.12
CA LEU A 44 -2.42 -0.76 16.93
C LEU A 44 -2.00 -0.87 15.46
N TYR A 45 -2.39 -1.93 14.78
CA TYR A 45 -2.13 -2.08 13.35
C TYR A 45 -2.69 -0.91 12.53
N ARG A 46 -3.97 -0.57 12.77
CA ARG A 46 -4.63 0.53 12.09
C ARG A 46 -3.85 1.83 12.29
N ASP A 47 -3.50 2.14 13.53
CA ASP A 47 -2.81 3.38 13.88
C ASP A 47 -1.42 3.43 13.21
N VAL A 48 -0.65 2.35 13.29
CA VAL A 48 0.69 2.26 12.67
C VAL A 48 0.61 2.36 11.14
N MET A 49 -0.36 1.70 10.49
CA MET A 49 -0.48 1.77 9.02
C MET A 49 -0.88 3.18 8.55
N LEU A 50 -1.78 3.86 9.26
CA LEU A 50 -2.16 5.24 8.96
C LEU A 50 -1.00 6.21 9.18
N GLU A 51 -0.25 6.02 10.27
CA GLU A 51 0.96 6.80 10.58
C GLU A 51 2.04 6.59 9.51
N ASN A 52 2.29 5.35 9.09
CA ASN A 52 3.25 5.04 8.03
C ASN A 52 2.87 5.73 6.70
N TYR A 53 1.60 5.70 6.31
CA TYR A 53 1.14 6.43 5.13
C TYR A 53 1.36 7.94 5.25
N SER A 54 1.00 8.53 6.40
CA SER A 54 1.23 9.95 6.67
C SER A 54 2.70 10.33 6.58
N HIS A 55 3.60 9.50 7.11
CA HIS A 55 5.04 9.71 7.03
C HIS A 55 5.56 9.67 5.59
N LEU A 56 5.11 8.71 4.77
CA LEU A 56 5.51 8.65 3.35
C LEU A 56 5.11 9.92 2.58
N ILE A 57 3.88 10.41 2.80
CA ILE A 57 3.43 11.66 2.19
C ILE A 57 4.26 12.85 2.72
N SER A 58 4.56 12.87 4.03
CA SER A 58 5.30 13.96 4.67
C SER A 58 6.75 14.08 4.20
N VAL A 59 7.41 12.96 3.88
CA VAL A 59 8.79 12.98 3.32
C VAL A 59 8.81 13.27 1.81
N GLY A 60 7.66 13.54 1.19
CA GLY A 60 7.56 14.01 -0.19
C GLY A 60 7.30 12.92 -1.22
N TYR A 61 6.92 11.69 -0.82
CA TYR A 61 6.49 10.68 -1.78
C TYR A 61 5.08 10.96 -2.28
N CYS A 62 4.93 11.16 -3.59
CA CYS A 62 3.64 11.21 -4.26
C CYS A 62 3.12 9.79 -4.51
N ILE A 63 2.50 9.18 -3.50
CA ILE A 63 1.92 7.83 -3.59
C ILE A 63 0.39 7.93 -3.69
N SER A 64 -0.18 7.25 -4.68
CA SER A 64 -1.62 7.05 -4.78
C SER A 64 -2.13 6.36 -3.53
N LYS A 65 -3.24 6.84 -2.96
CA LYS A 65 -3.78 6.31 -1.70
C LYS A 65 -4.01 4.79 -1.80
N PRO A 66 -3.30 3.97 -1.02
CA PRO A 66 -3.49 2.52 -1.04
C PRO A 66 -4.90 2.13 -0.59
N GLU A 67 -5.45 1.07 -1.17
CA GLU A 67 -6.78 0.58 -0.81
C GLU A 67 -6.88 0.19 0.67
N LEU A 68 -5.80 -0.40 1.20
CA LEU A 68 -5.67 -0.69 2.63
C LEU A 68 -5.87 0.57 3.49
N ILE A 69 -5.23 1.68 3.12
CA ILE A 69 -5.36 2.95 3.85
C ILE A 69 -6.78 3.49 3.76
N PHE A 70 -7.40 3.43 2.58
CA PHE A 70 -8.79 3.85 2.41
C PHE A 70 -9.74 3.08 3.35
N LYS A 71 -9.60 1.75 3.46
CA LYS A 71 -10.41 0.93 4.38
C LYS A 71 -10.16 1.26 5.84
N LEU A 72 -8.90 1.39 6.23
CA LEU A 72 -8.51 1.66 7.61
C LEU A 72 -9.02 3.01 8.10
N GLU A 73 -9.07 4.04 7.26
CA GLU A 73 -9.69 5.32 7.62
C GLU A 73 -11.19 5.17 7.91
N GLN A 74 -11.90 4.37 7.12
CA GLN A 74 -13.32 4.07 7.30
C GLN A 74 -13.59 3.15 8.52
N GLY A 75 -12.54 2.63 9.14
CA GLY A 75 -12.64 1.68 10.25
C GLY A 75 -13.02 0.26 9.81
N GLU A 76 -12.86 -0.04 8.52
CA GLU A 76 -13.10 -1.36 7.93
C GLU A 76 -11.88 -2.28 8.09
N GLN A 77 -12.09 -3.59 7.96
CA GLN A 77 -10.99 -4.56 8.04
C GLN A 77 -10.18 -4.60 6.72
N PRO A 78 -8.88 -4.95 6.77
CA PRO A 78 -7.98 -4.94 5.61
C PRO A 78 -8.48 -5.71 4.37
N TRP A 79 -9.14 -6.85 4.54
CA TRP A 79 -9.58 -7.76 3.46
C TRP A 79 -11.05 -7.64 3.07
N MET A 80 -11.81 -6.67 3.59
CA MET A 80 -13.26 -6.58 3.32
C MET A 80 -13.65 -6.21 1.86
N LEU A 81 -12.68 -6.15 0.94
CA LEU A 81 -12.91 -5.92 -0.50
C LEU A 81 -12.48 -7.13 -1.34
N GLU A 82 -12.69 -8.36 -0.87
CA GLU A 82 -13.04 -9.43 -1.80
C GLU A 82 -14.53 -9.35 -2.12
N LYS A 83 -14.99 -8.21 -2.65
CA LYS A 83 -16.25 -8.19 -3.39
C LYS A 83 -15.93 -8.42 -4.84
N GLU A 84 -15.97 -9.71 -5.19
CA GLU A 84 -16.28 -10.22 -6.52
C GLU A 84 -15.80 -9.31 -7.66
N SER A 85 -14.56 -9.53 -8.11
CA SER A 85 -14.37 -9.43 -9.56
C SER A 85 -15.46 -10.33 -10.17
N PRO A 86 -16.34 -9.84 -11.06
CA PRO A 86 -17.18 -10.75 -11.80
C PRO A 86 -16.18 -11.60 -12.57
N SER A 87 -15.98 -12.84 -12.12
CA SER A 87 -15.40 -13.87 -12.95
C SER A 87 -16.15 -13.75 -14.25
N GLN A 88 -15.44 -13.34 -15.31
CA GLN A 88 -15.94 -13.50 -16.66
C GLN A 88 -16.02 -15.00 -16.90
N ASP A 89 -17.07 -15.59 -16.35
CA ASP A 89 -17.53 -16.92 -16.67
C ASP A 89 -18.12 -16.74 -18.07
N TYR A 90 -17.26 -16.85 -19.08
CA TYR A 90 -17.71 -16.98 -20.45
C TYR A 90 -18.52 -18.28 -20.48
N PRO A 91 -19.84 -18.24 -20.78
CA PRO A 91 -20.54 -19.47 -21.04
C PRO A 91 -19.99 -19.99 -22.36
N ASP A 92 -19.13 -21.00 -22.29
CA ASP A 92 -18.81 -21.81 -23.46
C ASP A 92 -20.12 -22.48 -23.87
N LYS A 93 -20.67 -21.99 -24.99
CA LYS A 93 -21.96 -22.40 -25.48
C LYS A 93 -21.84 -23.84 -25.95
N THR A 94 -22.47 -24.74 -25.23
CA THR A 94 -22.83 -26.05 -25.76
C THR A 94 -23.85 -25.88 -26.89
N GLY A 95 -23.57 -26.49 -28.05
CA GLY A 95 -24.60 -26.89 -29.02
C GLY A 95 -24.29 -26.62 -30.49
N LEU A 96 -23.68 -27.61 -31.18
CA LEU A 96 -24.31 -28.46 -32.22
C LEU A 96 -23.27 -29.37 -32.88
#